data_AF-A0A7Z9ITJ8-F1
#
_entry.id   AF-A0A7Z9ITJ8-F1
#
_cell.length_a   1.000
_cell.length_b   1.000
_cell.length_c   1.000
_cell.angle_alpha   90.00
_cell.angle_beta   90.00
_cell.angle_gamma   90.00
#
_symmetry.space_group_name_H-M   'P 1'
#
loop_
_entity.id
_entity.type
_entity.pdbx_description
1 polymer ?
#
loop_
_entity_poly.entity_id
_entity_poly.type
_entity_poly.pdbx_seq_one_letter_code
_entity_poly.pdbx_strand_id
1 'polypeptide(L)' 'MFVEQIWTGNDFRNFNYLIACPDTGDALAIDPLEYNQCLSIAKNKGWHISQ' A
#
# COMPACT_ATOMS: atom_id res chain seq x y z
N MET A 1 -3.99 -9.78 -9.63
CA MET A 1 -4.05 -8.40 -9.11
C MET A 1 -4.40 -8.50 -7.63
N PHE A 2 -3.51 -8.07 -6.74
CA PHE A 2 -3.79 -8.01 -5.31
C PHE A 2 -4.21 -6.59 -4.93
N VAL A 3 -5.19 -6.48 -4.03
CA VAL A 3 -5.66 -5.21 -3.49
C VAL A 3 -5.59 -5.29 -1.98
N GLU A 4 -4.87 -4.36 -1.37
CA GLU A 4 -4.79 -4.20 0.09
C GLU A 4 -5.44 -2.88 0.48
N GLN A 5 -6.43 -2.93 1.36
CA GLN A 5 -6.96 -1.75 2.02
C GLN A 5 -6.26 -1.58 3.37
N ILE A 6 -5.78 -0.37 3.66
CA ILE A 6 -5.02 -0.05 4.87
C ILE A 6 -5.79 1.02 5.65
N TRP A 7 -6.30 0.65 6.82
CA TRP A 7 -6.87 1.62 7.77
C TRP A 7 -5.74 2.48 8.36
N THR A 8 -5.82 3.81 8.19
CA THR A 8 -4.74 4.70 8.61
C THR A 8 -4.73 4.96 10.12
N GLY A 9 -5.88 4.89 10.77
CA GLY A 9 -6.03 5.18 12.20
C GLY A 9 -5.85 6.66 12.56
N ASN A 10 -5.79 7.56 11.58
CA ASN A 10 -5.64 9.00 11.80
C ASN A 10 -7.00 9.73 11.90
N ASP A 11 -6.95 11.02 12.23
CA ASP A 11 -8.14 11.86 12.46
C ASP A 11 -9.03 12.05 11.22
N PHE A 12 -8.47 11.88 10.01
CA PHE A 12 -9.23 11.96 8.77
C PHE A 12 -10.10 10.74 8.54
N ARG A 13 -9.86 9.66 9.29
CA ARG A 13 -10.61 8.39 9.21
C ARG A 13 -10.61 7.84 7.78
N ASN A 14 -9.47 7.95 7.12
CA ASN A 14 -9.31 7.54 5.73
C ASN A 14 -8.64 6.16 5.61
N PHE A 15 -8.52 5.70 4.37
CA PHE A 15 -7.78 4.51 4.01
C PHE A 15 -6.72 4.86 2.98
N ASN A 16 -5.62 4.14 3.02
CA ASN A 16 -4.70 4.05 1.89
C ASN A 16 -4.97 2.71 1.17
N TYR A 17 -4.50 2.58 -0.06
CA TYR A 17 -4.57 1.31 -0.78
C TYR A 17 -3.25 0.95 -1.44
N LEU A 18 -3.00 -0.35 -1.56
CA LEU A 18 -1.97 -0.90 -2.44
C LEU A 18 -2.63 -1.77 -3.50
N ILE A 19 -2.23 -1.56 -4.76
CA ILE A 19 -2.58 -2.46 -5.87
C ILE A 19 -1.29 -3.07 -6.38
N ALA A 20 -1.17 -4.39 -6.32
CA ALA A 20 0.04 -5.11 -6.71
C ALA A 20 -0.17 -6.10 -7.87
N CYS A 21 0.84 -6.17 -8.74
CA CYS A 21 0.95 -7.17 -9.79
C CYS A 21 1.28 -8.54 -9.18
N PRO A 22 0.52 -9.61 -9.48
CA PRO A 22 0.77 -10.93 -8.91
C PRO A 22 2.04 -11.60 -9.46
N ASP A 23 2.48 -11.21 -10.65
CA ASP A 23 3.59 -11.85 -11.34
C ASP A 23 4.94 -11.19 -10.98
N THR A 24 4.97 -9.87 -10.83
CA THR A 24 6.20 -9.11 -10.57
C THR A 24 6.34 -8.62 -9.14
N GLY A 25 5.22 -8.47 -8.42
CA GLY A 25 5.20 -7.84 -7.10
C GLY A 25 5.26 -6.31 -7.15
N ASP A 26 5.32 -5.68 -8.33
CA ASP A 26 5.25 -4.22 -8.44
C ASP A 26 3.91 -3.70 -7.91
N ALA A 27 3.96 -2.63 -7.13
CA ALA A 27 2.79 -2.09 -6.45
C ALA A 27 2.68 -0.58 -6.57
N LEU A 28 1.45 -0.12 -6.80
CA LEU A 28 1.05 1.27 -6.73
C LEU A 28 0.39 1.56 -5.38
N ALA A 29 0.79 2.64 -4.73
CA ALA A 29 0.10 3.17 -3.56
C ALA A 29 -0.90 4.27 -3.98
N ILE A 30 -2.11 4.20 -3.44
CA ILE A 30 -3.19 5.17 -3.68
C ILE A 30 -3.52 5.87 -2.36
N ASP A 31 -3.65 7.20 -2.44
CA ASP A 31 -3.83 8.12 -1.31
C ASP A 31 -2.88 7.83 -0.13
N PRO A 32 -1.55 7.76 -0.34
CA PRO A 32 -0.61 7.30 0.69
C PRO A 32 -0.33 8.38 1.76
N LEU A 33 -1.36 8.88 2.44
CA LEU A 33 -1.21 9.88 3.51
C LEU A 33 -0.30 9.33 4.63
N GLU A 34 -0.59 8.10 5.07
CA GLU A 34 0.29 7.29 5.94
C GLU A 34 1.29 6.43 5.12
N TYR A 35 2.13 7.06 4.31
CA TYR A 35 3.02 6.32 3.37
C TYR A 35 3.94 5.30 4.05
N ASN A 36 4.36 5.52 5.30
CA ASN A 36 5.20 4.58 6.05
C ASN A 36 4.50 3.23 6.27
N GLN A 37 3.18 3.24 6.52
CA GLN A 37 2.39 2.01 6.64
C GLN A 37 2.33 1.28 5.30
N CYS A 38 2.12 2.01 4.21
CA CYS A 38 2.14 1.45 2.84
C CYS A 38 3.47 0.76 2.53
N LEU A 39 4.60 1.41 2.81
CA LEU A 39 5.94 0.85 2.58
C LEU A 39 6.19 -0.39 3.44
N SER A 40 5.78 -0.38 4.71
CA SER A 40 5.93 -1.52 5.62
C SER A 40 5.11 -2.73 5.16
N ILE A 41 3.84 -2.51 4.81
CA ILE A 41 2.93 -3.57 4.36
C ILE A 41 3.40 -4.13 3.00
N ALA A 42 3.78 -3.27 2.06
CA ALA A 42 4.34 -3.71 0.78
C ALA A 42 5.58 -4.58 0.99
N LYS A 43 6.53 -4.14 1.81
CA LYS A 43 7.74 -4.92 2.13
C LYS A 43 7.40 -6.28 2.76
N ASN A 44 6.46 -6.33 3.70
CA ASN A 44 6.04 -7.57 4.36
C ASN A 44 5.36 -8.55 3.39
N LYS A 45 4.69 -8.04 2.35
CA LYS A 45 4.05 -8.84 1.30
C LYS A 45 4.97 -9.14 0.11
N GLY A 46 6.22 -8.70 0.16
CA GLY A 46 7.17 -8.87 -0.96
C GLY A 46 6.84 -8.01 -2.17
N TRP A 47 6.11 -6.90 -1.97
CA TRP A 47 5.74 -5.96 -3.03
C TRP A 47 6.72 -4.79 -3.09
N HIS A 48 6.94 -4.28 -4.30
CA HIS A 48 7.87 -3.20 -4.59
C HIS A 48 7.14 -1.94 -5.03
N ILE A 49 7.33 -0.84 -4.31
CA ILE A 49 6.81 0.50 -4.67
C ILE A 49 8.01 1.34 -5.12
N SER A 50 7.94 1.92 -6.33
CA SER A 50 8.94 2.83 -6.89
C SER A 50 8.33 4.20 -7.23
N GLN A 51 9.18 5.22 -7.44
CA GLN A 51 8.79 6.58 -7.88
C GLN A 51 8.91 6.77 -9.38
#